data_AF-A0AAD0M6E6-F1
#
_entry.id   AF-A0AAD0M6E6-F1
#
_cell.length_a   1.000
_cell.length_b   1.000
_cell.length_c   1.000
_cell.angle_alpha   90.00
_cell.angle_beta   90.00
_cell.angle_gamma   90.00
#
_symmetry.space_group_name_H-M   'P 1'
#
loop_
_entity.id
_entity.type
_entity.pdbx_description
1 polymer ?
#
loop_
_entity_poly.entity_id
_entity_poly.type
_entity_poly.pdbx_seq_one_letter_code
_entity_poly.pdbx_strand_id
1 'polypeptide(L)'
;MSTTWFLAKPQKLVPHEVLNATKSLADNLMAYYGSALPEGYQSPKFYADGKFRDGYLHNHCFPDQVRTCIANIISESRNEPAVALNWIKKIHTCYVRDPLTGAHIKKCLGQELSVAPVDGLDDLRDYILGQVQPKGGECSLRCARMLTSILDSYPGYDLESDAFVMASNPQYVKRAFVPDFTKEILEHHMNQLSDSEAGNYQTGVRDARSMVRLFGILGLSTSDLCKIAMGAVAGFNHGTMLDMETEDAITQMRTVFKTINQFRQEPLSLEDDLGHAVLSAVVQSLPDSLVLELSQDNDIQRTQIYSITGNNVHLAGMKDLKKLDAVMASDLGI
;
A
#
# COMPACT_ATOMS: atom_id res chain seq x y z
N MET A 1 -25.56 9.42 39.79
CA MET A 1 -25.30 8.24 38.94
C MET A 1 -23.80 8.13 38.74
N SER A 2 -23.25 6.94 39.00
CA SER A 2 -21.87 6.67 39.42
C SER A 2 -20.81 6.82 38.32
N THR A 3 -19.89 7.77 38.48
CA THR A 3 -18.58 7.84 37.82
C THR A 3 -17.55 7.07 38.64
N THR A 4 -17.34 5.79 38.32
CA THR A 4 -16.22 5.01 38.87
C THR A 4 -14.99 5.18 38.01
N TRP A 5 -14.02 5.89 38.58
CA TRP A 5 -12.65 6.05 38.11
C TRP A 5 -11.99 4.68 37.91
N PHE A 6 -11.34 4.47 36.76
CA PHE A 6 -10.38 3.40 36.57
C PHE A 6 -9.19 3.64 37.51
N LEU A 7 -9.21 3.03 38.69
CA LEU A 7 -8.01 2.80 39.46
C LEU A 7 -7.16 1.80 38.66
N ALA A 8 -6.26 2.33 37.84
CA ALA A 8 -5.13 1.58 37.33
C ALA A 8 -4.41 0.97 38.54
N LYS A 9 -4.60 -0.34 38.76
CA LYS A 9 -3.75 -1.06 39.71
C LYS A 9 -2.30 -0.84 39.24
N PRO A 10 -1.37 -0.47 40.14
CA PRO A 10 0.03 -0.32 39.77
C PRO A 10 0.46 -1.61 39.06
N GLN A 11 1.00 -1.48 37.86
CA GLN A 11 1.63 -2.59 37.15
C GLN A 11 2.60 -3.23 38.14
N LYS A 12 2.35 -4.50 38.52
CA LYS A 12 3.38 -5.28 39.19
C LYS A 12 4.48 -5.47 38.16
N LEU A 13 5.49 -4.61 38.22
CA LEU A 13 6.75 -4.80 37.51
C LEU A 13 7.27 -6.18 37.91
N VAL A 14 7.49 -7.04 36.91
CA VAL A 14 8.16 -8.31 37.11
C VAL A 14 9.53 -8.01 37.70
N PRO A 15 9.96 -8.69 38.78
CA PRO A 15 11.29 -8.49 39.35
C PRO A 15 12.36 -8.64 38.27
N HIS A 16 13.27 -7.67 38.18
CA HIS A 16 14.33 -7.62 37.16
C HIS A 16 15.12 -8.93 37.02
N GLU A 17 15.24 -9.67 38.12
CA GLU A 17 15.91 -10.97 38.21
C GLU A 17 15.24 -12.05 37.35
N VAL A 18 13.91 -12.09 37.31
CA VAL A 18 13.17 -13.05 36.49
C VAL A 18 13.37 -12.74 35.01
N LEU A 19 13.35 -11.46 34.64
CA LEU A 19 13.57 -11.01 33.26
C LEU A 19 15.00 -11.29 32.77
N ASN A 20 15.99 -11.15 33.65
CA ASN A 20 17.39 -11.48 33.35
C ASN A 20 17.61 -12.99 33.21
N ALA A 21 16.91 -13.81 34.01
CA ALA A 21 16.95 -15.26 33.91
C ALA A 21 16.36 -15.76 32.58
N THR A 22 15.23 -15.21 32.11
CA THR A 22 14.64 -15.59 30.81
C THR A 22 15.53 -15.19 29.64
N LYS A 23 16.18 -14.02 29.71
CA LYS A 23 17.15 -13.56 28.70
C LYS A 23 18.36 -14.49 28.62
N SER A 24 18.98 -14.80 29.76
CA SER A 24 20.13 -15.71 29.82
C SER A 24 19.78 -17.11 29.30
N LEU A 25 18.57 -17.61 29.57
CA LEU A 25 18.11 -18.89 29.05
C LEU A 25 17.95 -18.87 27.52
N ALA A 26 17.39 -17.80 26.96
CA ALA A 26 17.20 -17.64 25.52
C ALA A 26 18.54 -17.59 24.77
N ASP A 27 19.52 -16.82 25.30
CA ASP A 27 20.87 -16.72 24.74
C ASP A 27 21.58 -18.08 24.77
N ASN A 28 21.45 -18.83 25.88
CA ASN A 28 22.02 -20.16 26.01
C ASN A 28 21.40 -21.19 25.05
N LEU A 29 20.08 -21.12 24.83
CA LEU A 29 19.38 -21.99 23.87
C LEU A 29 19.78 -21.70 22.43
N MET A 30 19.95 -20.43 22.06
CA MET A 30 20.42 -20.03 20.73
C MET A 30 21.87 -20.49 20.48
N ALA A 31 22.74 -20.37 21.48
CA ALA A 31 24.12 -20.85 21.39
C ALA A 31 24.21 -22.38 21.19
N TYR A 32 23.26 -23.15 21.75
CA TYR A 32 23.25 -24.61 21.67
C TYR A 32 22.49 -25.18 20.47
N TYR A 33 21.43 -24.52 20.01
CA TYR A 33 20.54 -25.06 18.96
C TYR A 33 20.55 -24.26 17.65
N GLY A 34 21.28 -23.13 17.60
CA GLY A 34 21.30 -22.23 16.43
C GLY A 34 21.85 -22.82 15.13
N SER A 35 22.49 -23.99 15.16
CA SER A 35 23.14 -24.60 13.98
C SER A 35 22.75 -26.05 13.67
N ALA A 36 21.93 -26.71 14.49
CA ALA A 36 21.51 -28.09 14.23
C ALA A 36 20.10 -28.35 14.76
N LEU A 37 19.11 -28.36 13.87
CA LEU A 37 17.84 -29.04 14.12
C LEU A 37 18.03 -30.49 13.62
N PRO A 38 18.05 -31.50 14.51
CA PRO A 38 18.16 -32.90 14.11
C PRO A 38 16.98 -33.30 13.22
N GLU A 39 17.19 -34.23 12.26
CA GLU A 39 16.10 -34.81 11.47
C GLU A 39 14.97 -35.32 12.39
N GLY A 40 13.74 -34.83 12.15
CA GLY A 40 12.55 -35.19 12.93
C GLY A 40 12.22 -34.27 14.11
N TYR A 41 13.04 -33.27 14.42
CA TYR A 41 12.69 -32.27 15.44
C TYR A 41 11.61 -31.32 14.92
N GLN A 42 10.42 -31.33 15.55
CA GLN A 42 9.38 -30.33 15.30
C GLN A 42 9.62 -29.12 16.20
N SER A 43 9.73 -27.94 15.59
CA SER A 43 9.81 -26.69 16.33
C SER A 43 8.62 -26.53 17.27
N PRO A 44 8.82 -26.00 18.49
CA PRO A 44 7.75 -25.82 19.46
C PRO A 44 6.70 -24.84 18.94
N LYS A 45 5.44 -25.29 18.86
CA LYS A 45 4.30 -24.44 18.51
C LYS A 45 4.07 -23.38 19.57
N PHE A 46 3.78 -22.16 19.15
CA PHE A 46 3.52 -21.05 20.06
C PHE A 46 2.23 -21.21 20.89
N TYR A 47 1.18 -21.77 20.27
CA TYR A 47 -0.04 -22.19 20.96
C TYR A 47 -0.15 -23.72 20.94
N ALA A 48 -0.23 -24.34 22.12
CA ALA A 48 -0.35 -25.79 22.29
C ALA A 48 -1.13 -26.11 23.58
N ASP A 49 -1.83 -27.23 23.61
CA ASP A 49 -2.51 -27.73 24.83
C ASP A 49 -3.44 -26.70 25.48
N GLY A 50 -4.10 -25.89 24.66
CA GLY A 50 -5.04 -24.86 25.10
C GLY A 50 -4.39 -23.58 25.65
N LYS A 51 -3.06 -23.43 25.61
CA LYS A 51 -2.34 -22.30 26.19
C LYS A 51 -1.30 -21.70 25.24
N PHE A 52 -1.08 -20.41 25.39
CA PHE A 52 0.07 -19.73 24.79
C PHE A 52 1.31 -20.00 25.63
N ARG A 53 2.43 -20.22 24.95
CA ARG A 53 3.75 -20.28 25.56
C ARG A 53 4.31 -18.87 25.76
N ASP A 54 5.43 -18.74 26.48
CA ASP A 54 6.06 -17.45 26.75
C ASP A 54 6.34 -16.67 25.45
N GLY A 55 5.72 -15.49 25.33
CA GLY A 55 5.76 -14.67 24.13
C GLY A 55 7.15 -14.11 23.83
N TYR A 56 7.90 -13.73 24.86
CA TYR A 56 9.24 -13.16 24.67
C TYR A 56 10.22 -14.22 24.17
N LEU A 57 10.23 -15.39 24.81
CA LEU A 57 11.11 -16.51 24.46
C LEU A 57 10.79 -17.04 23.06
N HIS A 58 9.52 -17.27 22.73
CA HIS A 58 9.16 -17.79 21.41
C HIS A 58 9.44 -16.77 20.30
N ASN A 59 9.25 -15.48 20.53
CA ASN A 59 9.55 -14.48 19.51
C ASN A 59 11.06 -14.36 19.24
N HIS A 60 11.93 -14.60 20.22
CA HIS A 60 13.38 -14.56 20.04
C HIS A 60 13.93 -15.86 19.44
N CYS A 61 13.51 -17.02 19.96
CA CYS A 61 14.05 -18.31 19.54
C CYS A 61 13.31 -18.93 18.34
N PHE A 62 12.02 -18.63 18.17
CA PHE A 62 11.14 -19.24 17.17
C PHE A 62 10.18 -18.22 16.53
N PRO A 63 10.67 -17.10 15.95
CA PRO A 63 9.83 -16.03 15.41
C PRO A 63 8.83 -16.52 14.35
N ASP A 64 9.20 -17.53 13.57
CA ASP A 64 8.34 -18.09 12.53
C ASP A 64 7.16 -18.89 13.11
N GLN A 65 7.32 -19.50 14.28
CA GLN A 65 6.23 -20.20 14.98
C GLN A 65 5.22 -19.19 15.55
N VAL A 66 5.70 -18.03 16.01
CA VAL A 66 4.82 -16.92 16.42
C VAL A 66 4.06 -16.41 15.19
N ARG A 67 4.76 -16.04 14.12
CA ARG A 67 4.13 -15.56 12.86
C ARG A 67 3.09 -16.54 12.32
N THR A 68 3.43 -17.82 12.23
CA THR A 68 2.51 -18.88 11.78
C THR A 68 1.28 -18.98 12.68
N CYS A 69 1.47 -18.93 14.01
CA CYS A 69 0.35 -18.96 14.94
C CYS A 69 -0.58 -17.74 14.78
N ILE A 70 -0.02 -16.55 14.59
CA ILE A 70 -0.79 -15.31 14.41
C ILE A 70 -1.56 -15.36 13.08
N ALA A 71 -0.90 -15.78 12.00
CA ALA A 71 -1.53 -15.96 10.70
C ALA A 71 -2.68 -16.99 10.75
N ASN A 72 -2.51 -18.10 11.47
CA ASN A 72 -3.56 -19.10 11.67
C ASN A 72 -4.75 -18.54 12.46
N ILE A 73 -4.51 -17.75 13.51
CA ILE A 73 -5.60 -17.10 14.24
C ILE A 73 -6.42 -16.22 13.30
N ILE A 74 -5.77 -15.42 12.45
CA ILE A 74 -6.44 -14.54 11.49
C ILE A 74 -7.20 -15.37 10.45
N SER A 75 -6.58 -16.37 9.84
CA SER A 75 -7.20 -17.17 8.77
C SER A 75 -8.39 -17.98 9.26
N GLU A 76 -8.30 -18.59 10.45
CA GLU A 76 -9.40 -19.32 11.08
C GLU A 76 -10.54 -18.38 11.48
N SER A 77 -10.21 -17.20 12.00
CA SER A 77 -11.21 -16.22 12.43
C SER A 77 -11.98 -15.61 11.27
N ARG A 78 -11.32 -15.43 10.10
CA ARG A 78 -11.90 -14.77 8.92
C ARG A 78 -13.17 -15.45 8.40
N ASN A 79 -13.17 -16.78 8.43
CA ASN A 79 -14.25 -17.58 7.81
C ASN A 79 -15.36 -17.95 8.81
N GLU A 80 -15.08 -17.88 10.12
CA GLU A 80 -16.00 -18.35 11.17
C GLU A 80 -16.01 -17.40 12.39
N PRO A 81 -17.06 -16.56 12.54
CA PRO A 81 -17.17 -15.63 13.69
C PRO A 81 -17.15 -16.34 15.05
N ALA A 82 -17.69 -17.55 15.14
CA ALA A 82 -17.65 -18.36 16.36
C ALA A 82 -16.21 -18.73 16.77
N VAL A 83 -15.33 -18.96 15.79
CA VAL A 83 -13.92 -19.26 16.02
C VAL A 83 -13.18 -18.00 16.45
N ALA A 84 -13.48 -16.84 15.84
CA ALA A 84 -12.95 -15.55 16.25
C ALA A 84 -13.23 -15.26 17.75
N LEU A 85 -14.48 -15.44 18.20
CA LEU A 85 -14.86 -15.27 19.61
C LEU A 85 -14.12 -16.24 20.54
N ASN A 86 -13.86 -17.47 20.10
CA ASN A 86 -13.07 -18.43 20.87
C ASN A 86 -11.61 -17.99 21.00
N TRP A 87 -11.00 -17.52 19.92
CA TRP A 87 -9.65 -16.95 19.94
C TRP A 87 -9.56 -15.73 20.85
N ILE A 88 -10.52 -14.81 20.78
CA ILE A 88 -10.60 -13.64 21.66
C ILE A 88 -10.62 -14.08 23.13
N LYS A 89 -11.44 -15.08 23.50
CA LYS A 89 -11.48 -15.63 24.87
C LYS A 89 -10.13 -16.22 25.30
N LYS A 90 -9.47 -16.99 24.44
CA LYS A 90 -8.15 -17.59 24.71
C LYS A 90 -7.08 -16.51 24.92
N ILE A 91 -7.04 -15.50 24.05
CA ILE A 91 -6.11 -14.37 24.14
C ILE A 91 -6.38 -13.54 25.39
N HIS A 92 -7.64 -13.24 25.69
CA HIS A 92 -8.00 -12.51 26.90
C HIS A 92 -7.61 -13.26 28.17
N THR A 93 -7.86 -14.57 28.21
CA THR A 93 -7.47 -15.43 29.33
C THR A 93 -5.96 -15.43 29.52
N CYS A 94 -5.20 -15.48 28.42
CA CYS A 94 -3.74 -15.35 28.47
C CYS A 94 -3.33 -13.98 29.02
N TYR A 95 -3.89 -12.89 28.51
CA TYR A 95 -3.60 -11.52 28.98
C TYR A 95 -3.89 -11.31 30.47
N VAL A 96 -4.94 -11.92 31.01
CA VAL A 96 -5.26 -11.84 32.45
C VAL A 96 -4.28 -12.66 33.30
N ARG A 97 -3.85 -13.83 32.81
CA ARG A 97 -2.95 -14.74 33.56
C ARG A 97 -1.47 -14.36 33.45
N ASP A 98 -1.04 -13.98 32.25
CA ASP A 98 0.29 -13.53 31.89
C ASP A 98 0.17 -12.27 31.00
N PRO A 99 0.16 -11.08 31.62
CA PRO A 99 -0.02 -9.82 30.90
C PRO A 99 1.07 -9.54 29.86
N LEU A 100 2.30 -10.01 30.07
CA LEU A 100 3.41 -9.75 29.16
C LEU A 100 3.25 -10.54 27.86
N THR A 101 3.02 -11.86 27.98
CA THR A 101 2.74 -12.71 26.82
C THR A 101 1.46 -12.26 26.12
N GLY A 102 0.39 -11.94 26.86
CA GLY A 102 -0.85 -11.45 26.27
C GLY A 102 -0.67 -10.11 25.53
N ALA A 103 0.10 -9.16 26.08
CA ALA A 103 0.39 -7.89 25.43
C ALA A 103 1.21 -8.10 24.15
N HIS A 104 2.15 -9.04 24.17
CA HIS A 104 2.94 -9.41 22.99
C HIS A 104 2.06 -10.01 21.90
N ILE A 105 1.19 -10.97 22.24
CA ILE A 105 0.22 -11.56 21.29
C ILE A 105 -0.66 -10.47 20.68
N LYS A 106 -1.22 -9.56 21.50
CA LYS A 106 -2.02 -8.44 21.02
C LYS A 106 -1.24 -7.53 20.09
N LYS A 107 0.03 -7.25 20.38
CA LYS A 107 0.89 -6.43 19.52
C LYS A 107 1.13 -7.10 18.17
N CYS A 108 1.52 -8.37 18.15
CA CYS A 108 1.76 -9.11 16.90
C CYS A 108 0.48 -9.27 16.08
N LEU A 109 -0.64 -9.64 16.72
CA LEU A 109 -1.95 -9.66 16.06
C LEU A 109 -2.33 -8.28 15.51
N GLY A 110 -2.09 -7.20 16.27
CA GLY A 110 -2.43 -5.86 15.82
C GLY A 110 -1.64 -5.43 14.57
N GLN A 111 -0.36 -5.81 14.49
CA GLN A 111 0.47 -5.58 13.31
C GLN A 111 -0.06 -6.36 12.10
N GLU A 112 -0.32 -7.67 12.25
CA GLU A 112 -0.81 -8.50 11.15
C GLU A 112 -2.25 -8.12 10.73
N LEU A 113 -3.13 -7.77 11.67
CA LEU A 113 -4.49 -7.31 11.39
C LEU A 113 -4.52 -5.99 10.62
N SER A 114 -3.50 -5.13 10.81
CA SER A 114 -3.41 -3.87 10.07
C SER A 114 -3.09 -4.05 8.59
N VAL A 115 -2.64 -5.25 8.20
CA VAL A 115 -2.25 -5.57 6.83
C VAL A 115 -3.09 -6.70 6.22
N ALA A 116 -3.87 -7.43 7.02
CA ALA A 116 -4.80 -8.46 6.58
C ALA A 116 -6.10 -7.89 6.00
N PRO A 117 -6.85 -8.60 5.13
CA PRO A 117 -8.18 -8.16 4.69
C PRO A 117 -9.13 -7.92 5.88
N VAL A 118 -10.02 -6.94 5.79
CA VAL A 118 -10.92 -6.58 6.91
C VAL A 118 -12.10 -7.54 7.03
N ASP A 119 -12.64 -8.00 5.90
CA ASP A 119 -13.85 -8.82 5.84
C ASP A 119 -13.74 -10.09 6.70
N GLY A 120 -14.71 -10.27 7.60
CA GLY A 120 -14.81 -11.42 8.49
C GLY A 120 -13.95 -11.32 9.76
N LEU A 121 -13.26 -10.20 9.99
CA LEU A 121 -12.39 -10.00 11.17
C LEU A 121 -12.91 -8.95 12.15
N ASP A 122 -14.15 -8.52 12.04
CA ASP A 122 -14.71 -7.39 12.81
C ASP A 122 -14.52 -7.54 14.32
N ASP A 123 -14.93 -8.69 14.89
CA ASP A 123 -14.82 -8.96 16.33
C ASP A 123 -13.35 -8.98 16.81
N LEU A 124 -12.46 -9.55 15.99
CA LEU A 124 -11.04 -9.67 16.33
C LEU A 124 -10.36 -8.30 16.26
N ARG A 125 -10.72 -7.48 15.26
CA ARG A 125 -10.23 -6.11 15.12
C ARG A 125 -10.73 -5.22 16.25
N ASP A 126 -12.01 -5.29 16.61
CA ASP A 126 -12.55 -4.54 17.74
C ASP A 126 -11.82 -4.88 19.04
N TYR A 127 -11.60 -6.17 19.31
CA TYR A 127 -10.92 -6.61 20.53
C TYR A 127 -9.43 -6.25 20.59
N ILE A 128 -8.70 -6.36 19.47
CA ILE A 128 -7.25 -6.15 19.42
C ILE A 128 -6.88 -4.69 19.18
N LEU A 129 -7.52 -4.04 18.21
CA LEU A 129 -7.23 -2.67 17.76
C LEU A 129 -8.13 -1.62 18.43
N GLY A 130 -9.22 -2.05 19.10
CA GLY A 130 -10.22 -1.13 19.66
C GLY A 130 -11.11 -0.49 18.59
N GLN A 131 -11.13 -1.05 17.38
CA GLN A 131 -11.90 -0.55 16.24
C GLN A 131 -12.07 -1.62 15.18
N VAL A 132 -13.21 -1.56 14.49
CA VAL A 132 -13.47 -2.40 13.31
C VAL A 132 -12.90 -1.75 12.06
N GLN A 133 -13.22 -0.47 11.82
CA GLN A 133 -12.86 0.23 10.60
C GLN A 133 -11.37 0.60 10.54
N PRO A 134 -10.75 0.61 9.34
CA PRO A 134 -9.35 0.95 9.18
C PRO A 134 -9.09 2.43 9.49
N LYS A 135 -8.00 2.71 10.22
CA LYS A 135 -7.55 4.09 10.51
C LYS A 135 -6.70 4.63 9.36
N GLY A 136 -6.51 5.95 9.34
CA GLY A 136 -5.65 6.61 8.34
C GLY A 136 -4.25 5.98 8.24
N GLY A 137 -3.59 5.72 9.37
CA GLY A 137 -2.26 5.08 9.36
C GLY A 137 -2.25 3.64 8.83
N GLU A 138 -3.35 2.90 8.99
CA GLU A 138 -3.52 1.58 8.36
C GLU A 138 -3.66 1.72 6.84
N CYS A 139 -4.41 2.73 6.39
CA CYS A 139 -4.59 3.01 4.98
C CYS A 139 -3.30 3.50 4.32
N SER A 140 -2.50 4.34 4.97
CA SER A 140 -1.19 4.78 4.49
C SER A 140 -0.22 3.59 4.31
N LEU A 141 -0.19 2.67 5.28
CA LEU A 141 0.65 1.46 5.18
C LEU A 141 0.22 0.57 4.00
N ARG A 142 -1.09 0.42 3.78
CA ARG A 142 -1.63 -0.30 2.63
C ARG A 142 -1.32 0.39 1.32
N CYS A 143 -1.41 1.72 1.27
CA CYS A 143 -1.05 2.51 0.08
C CYS A 143 0.42 2.25 -0.33
N ALA A 144 1.35 2.37 0.62
CA ALA A 144 2.77 2.10 0.39
C ALA A 144 3.04 0.67 -0.09
N ARG A 145 2.48 -0.33 0.60
CA ARG A 145 2.61 -1.75 0.22
C ARG A 145 2.04 -2.02 -1.17
N MET A 146 0.85 -1.49 -1.44
CA MET A 146 0.14 -1.68 -2.71
C MET A 146 0.92 -1.07 -3.86
N LEU A 147 1.40 0.16 -3.69
CA LEU A 147 2.23 0.83 -4.70
C LEU A 147 3.51 0.06 -4.95
N THR A 148 4.25 -0.32 -3.90
CA THR A 148 5.45 -1.16 -4.03
C THR A 148 5.14 -2.45 -4.80
N SER A 149 4.00 -3.09 -4.50
CA SER A 149 3.61 -4.35 -5.17
C SER A 149 3.23 -4.15 -6.64
N ILE A 150 2.62 -3.02 -7.00
CA ILE A 150 2.37 -2.64 -8.40
C ILE A 150 3.71 -2.45 -9.11
N LEU A 151 4.57 -1.58 -8.58
CA LEU A 151 5.82 -1.16 -9.21
C LEU A 151 6.85 -2.27 -9.32
N ASP A 152 7.01 -3.08 -8.26
CA ASP A 152 7.93 -4.23 -8.23
C ASP A 152 7.29 -5.48 -8.86
N SER A 153 6.07 -5.33 -9.34
CA SER A 153 5.41 -6.31 -10.17
C SER A 153 5.19 -7.69 -9.50
N TYR A 154 4.90 -7.69 -8.19
CA TYR A 154 4.83 -8.91 -7.37
C TYR A 154 3.72 -9.86 -7.83
N PRO A 155 4.03 -11.13 -8.20
CA PRO A 155 3.03 -12.07 -8.70
C PRO A 155 2.06 -12.49 -7.57
N GLY A 156 0.76 -12.43 -7.84
CA GLY A 156 -0.28 -12.91 -6.94
C GLY A 156 -0.68 -11.94 -5.83
N TYR A 157 -0.23 -10.68 -5.87
CA TYR A 157 -0.74 -9.64 -4.97
C TYR A 157 -2.20 -9.27 -5.32
N ASP A 158 -3.04 -9.19 -4.30
CA ASP A 158 -4.46 -8.81 -4.38
C ASP A 158 -4.61 -7.30 -4.15
N LEU A 159 -4.58 -6.54 -5.25
CA LEU A 159 -4.75 -5.09 -5.27
C LEU A 159 -6.11 -4.69 -4.70
N GLU A 160 -7.15 -5.41 -5.11
CA GLU A 160 -8.54 -5.11 -4.86
C GLU A 160 -8.84 -5.15 -3.37
N SER A 161 -8.33 -6.16 -2.66
CA SER A 161 -8.50 -6.25 -1.21
C SER A 161 -7.99 -5.01 -0.47
N ASP A 162 -6.81 -4.49 -0.82
CA ASP A 162 -6.28 -3.28 -0.15
C ASP A 162 -7.00 -2.02 -0.61
N ALA A 163 -7.33 -1.91 -1.90
CA ALA A 163 -8.06 -0.77 -2.44
C ALA A 163 -9.45 -0.63 -1.81
N PHE A 164 -10.21 -1.73 -1.63
CA PHE A 164 -11.52 -1.69 -0.99
C PHE A 164 -11.44 -1.30 0.50
N VAL A 165 -10.41 -1.76 1.21
CA VAL A 165 -10.20 -1.37 2.61
C VAL A 165 -9.87 0.12 2.72
N MET A 166 -9.05 0.66 1.83
CA MET A 166 -8.80 2.11 1.80
C MET A 166 -10.06 2.90 1.43
N ALA A 167 -10.84 2.41 0.45
CA ALA A 167 -12.11 3.02 0.05
C ALA A 167 -13.13 3.06 1.18
N SER A 168 -13.08 2.11 2.13
CA SER A 168 -13.94 2.09 3.31
C SER A 168 -13.63 3.21 4.32
N ASN A 169 -12.53 3.96 4.13
CA ASN A 169 -12.20 5.17 4.90
C ASN A 169 -12.26 6.44 4.02
N PRO A 170 -13.44 7.07 3.88
CA PRO A 170 -13.62 8.25 3.04
C PRO A 170 -12.76 9.46 3.47
N GLN A 171 -12.45 9.56 4.77
CA GLN A 171 -11.61 10.65 5.27
C GLN A 171 -10.17 10.51 4.79
N TYR A 172 -9.66 9.28 4.77
CA TYR A 172 -8.34 8.96 4.23
C TYR A 172 -8.28 9.26 2.73
N VAL A 173 -9.23 8.72 1.96
CA VAL A 173 -9.28 8.92 0.50
C VAL A 173 -9.31 10.41 0.14
N LYS A 174 -10.15 11.19 0.84
CA LYS A 174 -10.31 12.62 0.56
C LYS A 174 -9.11 13.50 0.94
N ARG A 175 -8.32 13.11 1.95
CA ARG A 175 -7.33 14.03 2.57
C ARG A 175 -5.89 13.56 2.51
N ALA A 176 -5.66 12.26 2.52
CA ALA A 176 -4.34 11.67 2.73
C ALA A 176 -3.88 10.77 1.58
N PHE A 177 -4.80 10.16 0.83
CA PHE A 177 -4.45 9.26 -0.26
C PHE A 177 -3.56 9.93 -1.32
N VAL A 178 -3.95 11.08 -1.86
CA VAL A 178 -3.17 11.76 -2.92
C VAL A 178 -1.75 12.15 -2.45
N PRO A 179 -1.58 12.79 -1.26
CA PRO A 179 -0.25 13.03 -0.71
C PRO A 179 0.58 11.76 -0.51
N ASP A 180 0.00 10.72 0.09
CA ASP A 180 0.68 9.45 0.33
C ASP A 180 1.10 8.79 -1.00
N PHE A 181 0.18 8.69 -1.96
CA PHE A 181 0.43 8.14 -3.28
C PHE A 181 1.57 8.87 -3.99
N THR A 182 1.52 10.20 -4.02
CA THR A 182 2.54 11.02 -4.67
C THR A 182 3.91 10.83 -4.01
N LYS A 183 3.94 10.78 -2.68
CA LYS A 183 5.16 10.58 -1.91
C LYS A 183 5.80 9.24 -2.24
N GLU A 184 5.04 8.15 -2.23
CA GLU A 184 5.55 6.79 -2.50
C GLU A 184 6.07 6.66 -3.94
N ILE A 185 5.43 7.28 -4.93
CA ILE A 185 5.93 7.34 -6.31
C ILE A 185 7.29 8.05 -6.38
N LEU A 186 7.42 9.20 -5.70
CA LEU A 186 8.67 9.96 -5.68
C LEU A 186 9.79 9.21 -4.94
N GLU A 187 9.48 8.55 -3.81
CA GLU A 187 10.45 7.74 -3.07
C GLU A 187 10.92 6.54 -3.90
N HIS A 188 10.02 5.86 -4.62
CA HIS A 188 10.39 4.75 -5.52
C HIS A 188 11.30 5.23 -6.66
N HIS A 189 10.96 6.36 -7.29
CA HIS A 189 11.79 6.96 -8.35
C HIS A 189 13.21 7.32 -7.86
N MET A 190 13.33 7.87 -6.65
CA MET A 190 14.64 8.19 -6.05
C MET A 190 15.45 6.93 -5.74
N ASN A 191 14.81 5.87 -5.26
CA ASN A 191 15.48 4.60 -4.96
C ASN A 191 16.01 3.95 -6.24
N GLN A 192 15.24 3.96 -7.34
CA GLN A 192 15.69 3.46 -8.65
C GLN A 192 16.89 4.23 -9.21
N LEU A 193 16.94 5.55 -9.02
CA LEU A 193 18.10 6.35 -9.46
C LEU A 193 19.37 6.06 -8.63
N SER A 194 19.21 5.58 -7.39
CA SER A 194 20.33 5.28 -6.49
C SER A 194 20.93 3.89 -6.70
N ASP A 195 20.14 2.93 -7.17
CA ASP A 195 20.61 1.60 -7.55
C ASP A 195 21.14 1.64 -9.00
N SER A 196 22.46 1.77 -9.15
CA SER A 196 23.15 1.78 -10.45
C SER A 196 22.97 0.49 -11.30
N GLU A 197 22.28 -0.53 -10.76
CA GLU A 197 21.94 -1.79 -11.42
C GLU A 197 20.43 -1.99 -11.63
N ALA A 198 19.58 -1.03 -11.22
CA ALA A 198 18.14 -1.13 -11.45
C ALA A 198 17.86 -1.05 -12.95
N GLY A 199 17.69 -2.22 -13.56
CA GLY A 199 17.28 -2.36 -14.95
C GLY A 199 16.04 -1.52 -15.23
N ASN A 200 15.93 -1.08 -16.50
CA ASN A 200 14.80 -0.33 -17.03
C ASN A 200 13.50 -0.76 -16.33
N TYR A 201 12.70 0.20 -15.88
CA TYR A 201 11.36 -0.04 -15.39
C TYR A 201 10.57 -0.68 -16.53
N GLN A 202 10.57 -2.01 -16.69
CA GLN A 202 10.06 -2.69 -17.89
C GLN A 202 8.55 -2.97 -17.80
N THR A 203 7.87 -2.49 -16.75
CA THR A 203 6.49 -2.89 -16.41
C THR A 203 5.49 -1.74 -16.49
N GLY A 204 5.86 -0.56 -16.98
CA GLY A 204 5.04 0.65 -16.92
C GLY A 204 3.62 0.52 -17.48
N VAL A 205 3.40 -0.23 -18.56
CA VAL A 205 2.06 -0.46 -19.14
C VAL A 205 1.17 -1.35 -18.25
N ARG A 206 1.76 -2.31 -17.54
CA ARG A 206 1.04 -3.17 -16.59
C ARG A 206 0.67 -2.40 -15.33
N ASP A 207 1.56 -1.51 -14.93
CA ASP A 207 1.44 -0.72 -13.72
C ASP A 207 0.41 0.40 -13.92
N ALA A 208 0.39 1.03 -15.10
CA ALA A 208 -0.64 1.99 -15.50
C ALA A 208 -2.05 1.37 -15.42
N ARG A 209 -2.24 0.16 -15.95
CA ARG A 209 -3.55 -0.54 -15.86
C ARG A 209 -3.95 -0.82 -14.41
N SER A 210 -3.00 -1.20 -13.56
CA SER A 210 -3.25 -1.44 -12.14
C SER A 210 -3.63 -0.15 -11.41
N MET A 211 -2.99 0.97 -11.74
CA MET A 211 -3.31 2.30 -11.22
C MET A 211 -4.69 2.79 -11.68
N VAL A 212 -5.08 2.59 -12.95
CA VAL A 212 -6.45 2.91 -13.42
C VAL A 212 -7.50 2.16 -12.60
N ARG A 213 -7.29 0.86 -12.37
CA ARG A 213 -8.20 0.05 -11.54
C ARG A 213 -8.27 0.57 -10.11
N LEU A 214 -7.13 0.91 -9.52
CA LEU A 214 -7.04 1.52 -8.20
C LEU A 214 -7.84 2.83 -8.11
N PHE A 215 -7.62 3.75 -9.05
CA PHE A 215 -8.30 5.04 -9.08
C PHE A 215 -9.82 4.87 -9.19
N GLY A 216 -10.26 3.88 -9.99
CA GLY A 216 -11.66 3.50 -10.10
C GLY A 216 -12.25 2.96 -8.79
N ILE A 217 -11.55 2.06 -8.09
CA ILE A 217 -12.03 1.49 -6.81
C ILE A 217 -12.12 2.57 -5.72
N LEU A 218 -11.14 3.47 -5.65
CA LEU A 218 -11.13 4.57 -4.69
C LEU A 218 -12.13 5.68 -5.03
N GLY A 219 -12.67 5.70 -6.25
CA GLY A 219 -13.61 6.71 -6.71
C GLY A 219 -12.99 8.11 -6.75
N LEU A 220 -11.74 8.22 -7.20
CA LEU A 220 -11.03 9.50 -7.24
C LEU A 220 -11.72 10.48 -8.17
N SER A 221 -11.83 11.74 -7.72
CA SER A 221 -12.40 12.80 -8.54
C SER A 221 -11.40 13.28 -9.60
N THR A 222 -11.89 13.98 -10.63
CA THR A 222 -11.04 14.66 -11.61
C THR A 222 -10.00 15.58 -10.94
N SER A 223 -10.38 16.25 -9.84
CA SER A 223 -9.45 17.10 -9.08
C SER A 223 -8.33 16.29 -8.42
N ASP A 224 -8.65 15.12 -7.86
CA ASP A 224 -7.65 14.25 -7.23
C ASP A 224 -6.67 13.71 -8.28
N LEU A 225 -7.17 13.31 -9.45
CA LEU A 225 -6.37 12.86 -10.58
C LEU A 225 -5.42 13.96 -11.09
N CYS A 226 -5.90 15.20 -11.22
CA CYS A 226 -5.04 16.34 -11.57
C CYS A 226 -3.94 16.58 -10.53
N LYS A 227 -4.24 16.45 -9.24
CA LYS A 227 -3.24 16.60 -8.16
C LYS A 227 -2.17 15.50 -8.22
N ILE A 228 -2.57 14.26 -8.51
CA ILE A 228 -1.63 13.16 -8.75
C ILE A 228 -0.72 13.51 -9.94
N ALA A 229 -1.27 13.97 -11.06
CA ALA A 229 -0.48 14.35 -12.23
C ALA A 229 0.50 15.51 -11.93
N MET A 230 0.04 16.55 -11.23
CA MET A 230 0.88 17.68 -10.84
C MET A 230 2.05 17.25 -9.92
N GLY A 231 1.77 16.44 -8.90
CA GLY A 231 2.78 16.04 -7.92
C GLY A 231 3.72 14.94 -8.42
N ALA A 232 3.15 13.84 -8.94
CA ALA A 232 3.89 12.63 -9.27
C ALA A 232 4.54 12.67 -10.67
N VAL A 233 3.97 13.44 -11.62
CA VAL A 233 4.48 13.50 -13.00
C VAL A 233 5.23 14.82 -13.25
N ALA A 234 4.60 15.96 -12.95
CA ALA A 234 5.20 17.27 -13.22
C ALA A 234 6.15 17.74 -12.11
N GLY A 235 6.20 17.05 -10.96
CA GLY A 235 7.07 17.39 -9.84
C GLY A 235 6.73 18.73 -9.18
N PHE A 236 5.48 19.15 -9.22
CA PHE A 236 5.04 20.41 -8.61
C PHE A 236 5.18 20.33 -7.09
N ASN A 237 5.74 21.38 -6.50
CA ASN A 237 5.80 21.50 -5.05
C ASN A 237 4.40 21.84 -4.49
N HIS A 238 4.24 21.65 -3.18
CA HIS A 238 2.94 21.86 -2.53
C HIS A 238 2.38 23.28 -2.72
N GLY A 239 3.23 24.31 -2.72
CA GLY A 239 2.80 25.69 -2.96
C GLY A 239 2.22 25.87 -4.36
N THR A 240 2.93 25.40 -5.39
CA THR A 240 2.45 25.47 -6.77
C THR A 240 1.18 24.66 -7.01
N MET A 241 1.01 23.54 -6.31
CA MET A 241 -0.24 22.78 -6.37
C MET A 241 -1.40 23.58 -5.78
N LEU A 242 -1.21 24.23 -4.62
CA LEU A 242 -2.22 25.07 -3.98
C LEU A 242 -2.62 26.26 -4.86
N ASP A 243 -1.65 26.90 -5.51
CA ASP A 243 -1.92 28.00 -6.45
C ASP A 243 -2.77 27.54 -7.64
N MET A 244 -2.58 26.29 -8.09
CA MET A 244 -3.33 25.70 -9.19
C MET A 244 -4.69 25.12 -8.78
N GLU A 245 -4.98 24.92 -7.48
CA GLU A 245 -6.26 24.36 -7.02
C GLU A 245 -7.47 25.23 -7.37
N THR A 246 -7.26 26.53 -7.58
CA THR A 246 -8.32 27.47 -7.99
C THR A 246 -8.64 27.41 -9.47
N GLU A 247 -7.76 26.81 -10.27
CA GLU A 247 -7.93 26.69 -11.72
C GLU A 247 -8.79 25.48 -12.10
N ASP A 248 -9.29 25.47 -13.33
CA ASP A 248 -10.03 24.32 -13.86
C ASP A 248 -9.10 23.13 -14.17
N ALA A 249 -9.68 21.93 -14.21
CA ALA A 249 -8.92 20.69 -14.42
C ALA A 249 -8.18 20.67 -15.76
N ILE A 250 -8.72 21.34 -16.78
CA ILE A 250 -8.08 21.46 -18.10
C ILE A 250 -6.81 22.31 -18.00
N THR A 251 -6.85 23.47 -17.34
CA THR A 251 -5.68 24.33 -17.17
C THR A 251 -4.61 23.66 -16.32
N GLN A 252 -5.01 22.93 -15.27
CA GLN A 252 -4.10 22.11 -14.48
C GLN A 252 -3.35 21.09 -15.36
N MET A 253 -4.09 20.28 -16.13
CA MET A 253 -3.49 19.26 -17.00
C MET A 253 -2.68 19.84 -18.15
N ARG A 254 -3.11 20.95 -18.78
CA ARG A 254 -2.30 21.66 -19.79
C ARG A 254 -0.95 22.09 -19.22
N THR A 255 -0.95 22.56 -17.97
CA THR A 255 0.30 22.95 -17.28
C THR A 255 1.18 21.72 -17.01
N VAL A 256 0.61 20.58 -16.62
CA VAL A 256 1.34 19.30 -16.50
C VAL A 256 2.00 18.93 -17.83
N PHE A 257 1.23 18.86 -18.93
CA PHE A 257 1.77 18.51 -20.25
C PHE A 257 2.84 19.50 -20.73
N LYS A 258 2.64 20.79 -20.47
CA LYS A 258 3.63 21.83 -20.81
C LYS A 258 4.94 21.60 -20.06
N THR A 259 4.89 21.33 -18.76
CA THR A 259 6.07 21.03 -17.94
C THR A 259 6.80 19.81 -18.49
N ILE A 260 6.10 18.70 -18.73
CA ILE A 260 6.69 17.48 -19.27
C ILE A 260 7.39 17.76 -20.60
N ASN A 261 6.71 18.44 -21.53
CA ASN A 261 7.26 18.72 -22.86
C ASN A 261 8.41 19.74 -22.86
N GLN A 262 8.51 20.59 -21.84
CA GLN A 262 9.62 21.55 -21.70
C GLN A 262 10.88 20.90 -21.13
N PHE A 263 10.72 20.00 -20.16
CA PHE A 263 11.84 19.36 -19.46
C PHE A 263 12.29 18.06 -20.11
N ARG A 264 11.39 17.33 -20.79
CA ARG A 264 11.66 16.05 -21.44
C ARG A 264 11.43 16.21 -22.94
N GLN A 265 12.51 16.36 -23.70
CA GLN A 265 12.46 16.41 -25.18
C GLN A 265 12.29 15.01 -25.81
N GLU A 266 12.17 13.98 -24.97
CA GLU A 266 12.06 12.59 -25.41
C GLU A 266 10.60 12.20 -25.68
N PRO A 267 10.37 11.27 -26.63
CA PRO A 267 9.05 10.70 -26.85
C PRO A 267 8.53 10.01 -25.60
N LEU A 268 7.21 9.95 -25.47
CA LEU A 268 6.54 9.35 -24.32
C LEU A 268 6.83 7.85 -24.28
N SER A 269 7.75 7.41 -23.42
CA SER A 269 7.97 5.98 -23.14
C SER A 269 7.04 5.53 -22.01
N LEU A 270 5.98 4.79 -22.37
CA LEU A 270 5.05 4.18 -21.40
C LEU A 270 5.63 2.95 -20.71
N GLU A 271 6.65 2.36 -21.33
CA GLU A 271 7.29 1.15 -20.81
C GLU A 271 8.31 1.56 -19.76
N ASP A 272 9.26 2.45 -20.11
CA ASP A 272 10.48 2.69 -19.33
C ASP A 272 10.38 3.81 -18.28
N ASP A 273 9.33 4.63 -18.29
CA ASP A 273 9.22 5.80 -17.41
C ASP A 273 7.99 5.74 -16.50
N LEU A 274 8.25 5.69 -15.19
CA LEU A 274 7.21 5.66 -14.15
C LEU A 274 6.29 6.90 -14.20
N GLY A 275 6.85 8.09 -14.45
CA GLY A 275 6.06 9.31 -14.58
C GLY A 275 5.10 9.25 -15.77
N HIS A 276 5.54 8.68 -16.89
CA HIS A 276 4.66 8.46 -18.05
C HIS A 276 3.62 7.35 -17.80
N ALA A 277 3.94 6.30 -17.05
CA ALA A 277 2.97 5.29 -16.64
C ALA A 277 1.88 5.88 -15.72
N VAL A 278 2.28 6.72 -14.75
CA VAL A 278 1.34 7.46 -13.88
C VAL A 278 0.49 8.44 -14.70
N LEU A 279 1.11 9.18 -15.63
CA LEU A 279 0.38 10.07 -16.54
C LEU A 279 -0.65 9.30 -17.38
N SER A 280 -0.26 8.15 -17.91
CA SER A 280 -1.13 7.26 -18.68
C SER A 280 -2.33 6.82 -17.84
N ALA A 281 -2.09 6.40 -16.60
CA ALA A 281 -3.18 6.00 -15.70
C ALA A 281 -4.12 7.15 -15.36
N VAL A 282 -3.59 8.36 -15.14
CA VAL A 282 -4.41 9.56 -14.91
C VAL A 282 -5.26 9.86 -16.13
N VAL A 283 -4.66 9.96 -17.32
CA VAL A 283 -5.37 10.33 -18.56
C VAL A 283 -6.45 9.30 -18.90
N GLN A 284 -6.19 8.01 -18.73
CA GLN A 284 -7.20 6.95 -18.93
C GLN A 284 -8.34 6.99 -17.90
N SER A 285 -8.15 7.68 -16.77
CA SER A 285 -9.16 7.80 -15.71
C SER A 285 -9.93 9.13 -15.75
N LEU A 286 -9.52 10.08 -16.59
CA LEU A 286 -10.20 11.37 -16.76
C LEU A 286 -11.44 11.24 -17.65
N PRO A 287 -12.44 12.15 -17.52
CA PRO A 287 -13.60 12.15 -18.42
C PRO A 287 -13.21 12.39 -19.88
N ASP A 288 -13.82 11.64 -20.81
CA ASP A 288 -13.54 11.71 -22.25
C ASP A 288 -13.62 13.12 -22.83
N SER A 289 -14.57 13.94 -22.36
CA SER A 289 -14.72 15.33 -22.81
C SER A 289 -13.49 16.18 -22.48
N LEU A 290 -12.88 15.96 -21.32
CA LEU A 290 -11.68 16.68 -20.89
C LEU A 290 -10.45 16.20 -21.66
N VAL A 291 -10.31 14.88 -21.83
CA VAL A 291 -9.21 14.28 -22.62
C VAL A 291 -9.27 14.73 -24.07
N LEU A 292 -10.47 14.79 -24.65
CA LEU A 292 -10.68 15.33 -25.99
C LEU A 292 -10.24 16.80 -26.07
N GLU A 293 -10.65 17.65 -25.12
CA GLU A 293 -10.24 19.05 -25.13
C GLU A 293 -8.72 19.23 -24.98
N LEU A 294 -8.08 18.46 -24.09
CA LEU A 294 -6.62 18.46 -23.95
C LEU A 294 -5.92 18.07 -25.25
N SER A 295 -6.45 17.08 -25.97
CA SER A 295 -5.87 16.67 -27.25
C SER A 295 -5.89 17.78 -28.29
N GLN A 296 -6.77 18.79 -28.21
CA GLN A 296 -6.87 19.81 -29.25
C GLN A 296 -5.82 20.95 -29.14
N ASP A 297 -5.02 20.99 -28.06
CA ASP A 297 -4.13 22.11 -27.77
C ASP A 297 -2.96 22.23 -28.76
N ASN A 298 -2.23 21.13 -29.00
CA ASN A 298 -1.13 21.07 -29.97
C ASN A 298 -0.85 19.64 -30.46
N ASP A 299 -0.12 19.52 -31.57
CA ASP A 299 0.17 18.24 -32.22
C ASP A 299 1.01 17.28 -31.38
N ILE A 300 1.82 17.79 -30.44
CA ILE A 300 2.57 16.94 -29.49
C ILE A 300 1.59 16.28 -28.52
N GLN A 301 0.71 17.07 -27.89
CA GLN A 301 -0.29 16.56 -26.96
C GLN A 301 -1.29 15.61 -27.66
N ARG A 302 -1.67 15.88 -28.91
CA ARG A 302 -2.47 14.94 -29.74
C ARG A 302 -1.82 13.57 -29.80
N THR A 303 -0.53 13.55 -30.15
CA THR A 303 0.26 12.33 -30.27
C THR A 303 0.37 11.61 -28.93
N GLN A 304 0.67 12.34 -27.85
CA GLN A 304 0.80 11.76 -26.51
C GLN A 304 -0.50 11.16 -25.99
N ILE A 305 -1.62 11.88 -26.11
CA ILE A 305 -2.94 11.40 -25.69
C ILE A 305 -3.36 10.22 -26.56
N TYR A 306 -3.06 10.23 -27.86
CA TYR A 306 -3.26 9.08 -28.72
C TYR A 306 -2.46 7.87 -28.25
N SER A 307 -1.16 8.01 -27.99
CA SER A 307 -0.32 6.90 -27.51
C SER A 307 -0.81 6.33 -26.18
N ILE A 308 -1.41 7.14 -25.31
CA ILE A 308 -1.99 6.70 -24.03
C ILE A 308 -3.34 5.98 -24.22
N THR A 309 -4.21 6.51 -25.08
CA THR A 309 -5.62 6.09 -25.17
C THR A 309 -5.89 5.11 -26.31
N GLY A 310 -5.04 5.08 -27.34
CA GLY A 310 -5.26 4.37 -28.60
C GLY A 310 -6.43 4.91 -29.44
N ASN A 311 -7.02 6.05 -29.07
CA ASN A 311 -8.23 6.56 -29.72
C ASN A 311 -7.89 7.56 -30.84
N ASN A 312 -8.11 7.14 -32.09
CA ASN A 312 -7.81 7.92 -33.29
C ASN A 312 -8.52 9.28 -33.38
N VAL A 313 -9.63 9.49 -32.66
CA VAL A 313 -10.34 10.78 -32.62
C VAL A 313 -9.43 11.91 -32.13
N HIS A 314 -8.45 11.61 -31.27
CA HIS A 314 -7.51 12.62 -30.75
C HIS A 314 -6.53 13.14 -31.81
N LEU A 315 -6.27 12.38 -32.87
CA LEU A 315 -5.40 12.78 -33.98
C LEU A 315 -6.10 13.70 -34.99
N ALA A 316 -7.42 13.90 -34.87
CA ALA A 316 -8.19 14.67 -35.84
C ALA A 316 -7.77 16.15 -35.89
N GLY A 317 -7.28 16.62 -37.04
CA GLY A 317 -6.87 18.02 -37.24
C GLY A 317 -5.40 18.30 -36.93
N MET A 318 -4.57 17.26 -36.81
CA MET A 318 -3.12 17.40 -36.68
C MET A 318 -2.51 18.06 -37.94
N LYS A 319 -1.61 19.02 -37.74
CA LYS A 319 -0.98 19.79 -38.84
C LYS A 319 0.38 19.21 -39.23
N ASP A 320 1.11 18.65 -38.28
CA ASP A 320 2.41 18.02 -38.48
C ASP A 320 2.25 16.60 -39.06
N LEU A 321 2.25 16.52 -40.39
CA LEU A 321 2.11 15.26 -41.13
C LEU A 321 3.24 14.27 -40.83
N LYS A 322 4.45 14.73 -40.48
CA LYS A 322 5.56 13.82 -40.17
C LYS A 322 5.31 13.05 -38.88
N LYS A 323 4.73 13.70 -37.87
CA LYS A 323 4.33 13.04 -36.62
C LYS A 323 3.15 12.10 -36.85
N LEU A 324 2.21 12.48 -37.72
CA LEU A 324 1.09 11.61 -38.07
C LEU A 324 1.59 10.32 -38.69
N ASP A 325 2.48 10.44 -39.68
CA ASP A 325 3.09 9.29 -40.34
C ASP A 325 3.89 8.44 -39.35
N ALA A 326 4.65 9.05 -38.44
CA ALA A 326 5.41 8.31 -37.43
C ALA A 326 4.51 7.51 -36.47
N VAL A 327 3.39 8.09 -36.02
CA VAL A 327 2.41 7.42 -35.16
C VAL A 327 1.74 6.27 -35.91
N MET A 328 1.28 6.53 -37.14
CA MET A 328 0.63 5.50 -37.97
C MET A 328 1.60 4.37 -38.35
N ALA A 329 2.87 4.69 -38.63
CA ALA A 329 3.91 3.70 -38.89
C ALA A 329 4.17 2.83 -37.66
N SER A 330 4.26 3.45 -36.47
CA SER A 330 4.39 2.73 -35.20
C SER A 330 3.23 1.75 -34.96
N ASP A 331 1.98 2.16 -35.22
CA ASP A 331 0.80 1.28 -35.07
C ASP A 331 0.81 0.11 -36.06
N LEU A 332 1.42 0.32 -37.24
CA LEU A 332 1.60 -0.70 -38.27
C LEU A 332 2.84 -1.58 -38.02
N GLY A 333 3.68 -1.24 -37.04
CA GLY A 333 4.94 -1.94 -36.74
C GLY A 333 6.03 -1.73 -37.80
N ILE A 334 6.02 -0.58 -38.49
CA ILE A 334 6.95 -0.18 -39.56
C ILE A 334 8.00 0.77 -39.01
#